data_AF-A0A2H0VEK4-F1
#
_entry.id   AF-A0A2H0VEK4-F1
#
_cell.length_a   1.000
_cell.length_b   1.000
_cell.length_c   1.000
_cell.angle_alpha   90.00
_cell.angle_beta   90.00
_cell.angle_gamma   90.00
#
_symmetry.space_group_name_H-M   'P 1'
#
loop_
_entity.id
_entity.type
_entity.pdbx_description
1 polymer ?
#
loop_
_entity_poly.entity_id
_entity_poly.type
_entity_poly.pdbx_seq_one_letter_code
_entity_poly.pdbx_strand_id
1 'polypeptide(L)' 'MSDDINPIVDSASEDKVPDEDVKELMESHDLDQDTAERVQEIMDDLGVDEDDAVEIEESL' A
#
# COMPACT_ATOMS: atom_id res chain seq x y z
N MET A 1 -26.35 -30.92 23.34
CA MET A 1 -26.13 -29.57 23.86
C MET A 1 -24.63 -29.38 23.76
N SER A 2 -24.15 -28.89 22.62
CA SER A 2 -23.84 -27.45 22.43
C SER A 2 -22.73 -27.11 23.42
N ASP A 3 -21.51 -26.81 22.99
CA ASP A 3 -21.22 -25.55 22.32
C ASP A 3 -20.07 -25.65 21.30
N ASP A 4 -20.43 -25.54 20.02
CA ASP A 4 -19.56 -25.02 18.96
C ASP A 4 -19.20 -23.57 19.30
N ILE A 5 -18.04 -23.35 19.92
CA ILE A 5 -17.43 -22.04 19.96
C ILE A 5 -16.34 -22.02 18.89
N ASN A 6 -16.76 -21.79 17.65
CA ASN A 6 -15.87 -21.22 16.66
C ASN A 6 -15.61 -19.78 17.12
N PRO A 7 -14.38 -19.38 17.47
CA PRO A 7 -14.08 -17.98 17.66
C PRO A 7 -14.21 -17.30 16.31
N ILE A 8 -15.38 -16.69 16.10
CA ILE A 8 -15.62 -15.68 15.08
C ILE A 8 -14.82 -14.46 15.52
N VAL A 9 -13.52 -14.50 15.29
CA VAL A 9 -12.72 -13.29 15.13
C VAL A 9 -12.08 -13.45 13.77
N ASP A 10 -12.93 -13.21 12.77
CA ASP A 10 -12.48 -12.43 11.62
C ASP A 10 -11.87 -11.17 12.24
N SER A 11 -10.59 -11.25 12.57
CA SER A 11 -9.78 -10.09 12.88
C SER A 11 -9.56 -9.39 11.55
N ALA A 12 -10.65 -8.83 11.01
CA ALA A 12 -10.64 -7.56 10.34
C ALA A 12 -10.16 -6.51 11.37
N SER A 13 -8.91 -6.65 11.81
CA SER A 13 -8.04 -5.53 11.68
C SER A 13 -8.10 -5.21 10.20
N GLU A 14 -8.98 -4.28 9.82
CA GLU A 14 -8.66 -3.30 8.78
C GLU A 14 -7.39 -2.56 9.25
N ASP A 15 -6.31 -3.33 9.38
CA ASP A 15 -4.97 -2.90 9.13
C ASP A 15 -5.13 -2.28 7.76
N LYS A 16 -5.04 -0.95 7.68
CA LYS A 16 -4.73 -0.30 6.42
C LYS A 16 -3.32 -0.75 6.06
N VAL A 17 -3.15 -2.04 5.79
CA VAL A 17 -1.98 -2.55 5.13
C VAL A 17 -1.94 -1.74 3.84
N PRO A 18 -0.90 -0.92 3.64
CA PRO A 18 -0.71 -0.31 2.34
C PRO A 18 -0.77 -1.43 1.30
N ASP A 19 -1.32 -1.12 0.12
CA ASP A 19 -1.39 -2.07 -0.99
C ASP A 19 -0.03 -2.72 -1.21
N GLU A 20 0.01 -3.96 -1.69
CA GLU A 20 1.29 -4.68 -1.85
C GLU A 20 2.27 -3.87 -2.69
N ASP A 21 1.77 -3.16 -3.71
CA ASP A 21 2.55 -2.25 -4.55
C ASP A 21 3.07 -1.02 -3.78
N VAL A 22 2.21 -0.38 -2.96
CA VAL A 22 2.60 0.76 -2.09
C VAL A 22 3.65 0.33 -1.07
N LYS A 23 3.50 -0.86 -0.50
CA LYS A 23 4.45 -1.39 0.47
C LYS A 23 5.80 -1.70 -0.18
N GLU A 24 5.80 -2.25 -1.39
CA GLU A 24 7.03 -2.49 -2.15
C GLU A 24 7.74 -1.17 -2.45
N LEU A 25 7.01 -0.13 -2.86
CA LEU A 25 7.54 1.23 -3.03
C LEU A 25 8.20 1.78 -1.75
N MET A 26 7.56 1.58 -0.59
CA MET A 26 8.13 1.98 0.70
C MET A 26 9.43 1.24 1.02
N GLU A 27 9.51 -0.07 0.75
CA GLU A 27 10.70 -0.89 1.05
C GLU A 27 11.83 -0.71 0.03
N SER A 28 11.51 -0.50 -1.25
CA SER A 28 12.46 -0.35 -2.35
C SER A 28 13.05 1.06 -2.40
N HIS A 29 12.22 2.09 -2.21
CA HIS A 29 12.62 3.49 -2.31
C HIS A 29 12.73 4.22 -0.95
N ASP A 30 12.55 3.50 0.17
CA ASP A 30 12.57 4.09 1.52
C ASP A 30 11.55 5.25 1.66
N LEU A 31 10.40 5.12 1.00
CA LEU A 31 9.35 6.13 0.99
C LEU A 31 8.41 6.00 2.19
N ASP A 32 7.88 7.14 2.64
CA ASP A 32 6.77 7.16 3.58
C ASP A 32 5.49 6.67 2.90
N GLN A 33 4.53 6.19 3.69
CA GLN A 33 3.27 5.65 3.17
C GLN A 33 2.51 6.68 2.30
N ASP A 34 2.41 7.93 2.74
CA ASP A 34 1.76 8.99 1.97
C ASP A 34 2.44 9.21 0.62
N THR A 35 3.77 9.14 0.57
CA THR A 35 4.55 9.31 -0.67
C THR A 35 4.39 8.09 -1.57
N ALA A 36 4.50 6.88 -1.04
CA ALA A 36 4.32 5.65 -1.80
C ALA A 36 2.89 5.54 -2.39
N GLU A 37 1.85 5.92 -1.64
CA GLU A 37 0.47 5.98 -2.16
C GLU A 37 0.36 6.96 -3.34
N ARG A 38 1.08 8.07 -3.29
CA ARG A 38 1.08 9.09 -4.34
C ARG A 38 1.89 8.67 -5.57
N VAL A 39 3.02 8.03 -5.34
CA VAL A 39 3.87 7.45 -6.40
C VAL A 39 3.10 6.35 -7.12
N GLN A 40 2.41 5.48 -6.39
CA GLN A 40 1.52 4.47 -6.96
C GLN A 40 0.42 5.12 -7.84
N GLU A 41 -0.22 6.19 -7.36
CA GLU A 41 -1.22 6.93 -8.12
C GLU A 41 -0.62 7.52 -9.42
N ILE A 42 0.61 8.06 -9.36
CA ILE A 42 1.33 8.59 -10.53
C ILE A 42 1.66 7.47 -11.53
N MET A 43 2.10 6.30 -11.05
CA MET A 43 2.37 5.13 -11.89
C MET A 43 1.10 4.68 -12.63
N ASP A 44 -0.04 4.62 -11.94
CA ASP A 44 -1.32 4.22 -12.54
C ASP A 44 -1.87 5.28 -13.51
N ASP A 45 -1.79 6.57 -13.16
CA ASP A 45 -2.33 7.68 -13.96
C ASP A 45 -1.51 7.95 -15.23
N LEU A 46 -0.18 7.89 -15.12
CA LEU A 46 0.73 8.19 -16.23
C LEU A 46 1.23 6.93 -16.94
N GLY A 47 1.10 5.76 -16.33
CA GLY A 47 1.64 4.50 -16.85
C GLY A 47 3.17 4.49 -16.88
N VAL A 48 3.80 5.06 -15.84
CA VAL A 48 5.27 5.17 -15.71
C VAL A 48 5.81 4.13 -14.74
N ASP A 49 7.12 3.89 -14.79
CA ASP A 49 7.81 2.98 -13.88
C ASP A 49 8.00 3.62 -12.49
N GLU A 50 8.31 2.80 -11.48
CA GLU A 50 8.52 3.19 -10.09
C GLU A 50 9.55 4.32 -9.94
N ASP A 51 10.74 4.19 -10.55
CA ASP A 51 11.77 5.23 -10.53
C ASP A 51 11.28 6.56 -11.13
N ASP A 52 10.59 6.51 -12.28
CA ASP A 52 10.07 7.70 -12.97
C ASP A 52 8.96 8.38 -12.15
N ALA A 53 8.08 7.60 -11.51
CA ALA A 53 7.01 8.13 -10.68
C ALA A 53 7.55 8.85 -9.42
N VAL A 54 8.62 8.33 -8.80
CA VAL A 54 9.29 8.98 -7.67
C VAL A 54 9.90 10.32 -8.09
N GLU A 55 10.61 10.37 -9.23
CA GLU A 55 11.16 11.62 -9.74
C GLU A 55 10.07 12.66 -10.06
N ILE A 56 8.89 12.20 -10.52
CA ILE A 56 7.74 13.06 -10.78
C ILE A 56 7.13 13.60 -9.47
N GLU A 57 7.02 12.78 -8.43
CA GLU A 57 6.52 13.19 -7.11
C GLU A 57 7.43 14.25 -6.48
N GLU A 58 8.75 14.05 -6.53
CA GLU A 58 9.75 15.03 -6.05
C GLU A 58 9.77 16.33 -6.86
N SER A 59 9.26 16.30 -8.09
CA SER A 59 9.20 17.46 -9.00
C SER A 59 7.94 18.31 -8.86
N LEU A 60 6.98 17.89 -8.03
CA LEU A 60 5.65 18.48 -7.85
C LEU A 60 5.60 19.55 -6.73
#